data_AF-A0A7K1KB73-F1
#
_entry.id   AF-A0A7K1KB73-F1
#
_cell.length_a   1.000
_cell.length_b   1.000
_cell.length_c   1.000
_cell.angle_alpha   90.00
_cell.angle_beta   90.00
_cell.angle_gamma   90.00
#
_symmetry.space_group_name_H-M   'P 1'
#
loop_
_entity.id
_entity.type
_entity.pdbx_description
1 polymer ?
#
loop_
_entity_poly.entity_id
_entity_poly.type
_entity_poly.pdbx_seq_one_letter_code
_entity_poly.pdbx_strand_id
1 'polypeptide(L)'
;MTTGRPYLGSVIPLRPLSLTDIFNGAVAYVRTNPKATLGLATVVVLASQIIALALQVGPLSALGEFDSTLQGEAPSAGTVAVFAAGAFVGIVVTTLASLLLSGMLTVVIGRSVFGGTITVGEAWQRLRGRLPALVGLTVLQALALGVVITSVTLVLVAAGAIGGALAAFLLGAPLVLVTVVGVLYVSTVLLFAPAVIVLEHRGIVASIGRSFTLVKKDFWRVFGIWVLATIVAAVIAWGVGAPFNVAGEIMSITSGGPAVPGLILSAVGAAIGQIVTAPFSAGVVVLLYADRRFRAEAFDLMLRTGAGAPVEAADQLWLPRYS
;
A
#
# COMPACT_ATOMS: atom_id res chain seq x y z
N MET A 1 -18.45 4.78 43.56
CA MET A 1 -17.92 5.58 42.43
C MET A 1 -16.89 4.76 41.67
N THR A 2 -17.33 3.98 40.69
CA THR A 2 -16.51 3.35 39.65
C THR A 2 -17.43 3.15 38.45
N THR A 3 -17.53 4.16 37.58
CA THR A 3 -18.29 4.07 36.33
C THR A 3 -17.59 3.08 35.41
N GLY A 4 -18.01 1.82 35.47
CA GLY A 4 -17.71 0.81 34.47
C GLY A 4 -18.37 1.22 33.16
N ARG A 5 -17.57 1.77 32.25
CA ARG A 5 -18.00 1.94 30.86
C ARG A 5 -18.06 0.54 30.22
N PRO A 6 -19.16 0.17 29.55
CA PRO A 6 -19.24 -1.09 28.84
C PRO A 6 -18.26 -1.02 27.66
N TYR A 7 -17.11 -1.69 27.79
CA TYR A 7 -16.29 -2.09 26.66
C TYR A 7 -17.08 -3.18 25.92
N LEU A 8 -18.06 -2.77 25.11
CA LEU A 8 -18.52 -3.61 24.01
C LEU A 8 -17.26 -3.96 23.21
N GLY A 9 -17.03 -5.24 22.92
CA GLY A 9 -15.80 -5.82 22.36
C GLY A 9 -15.32 -5.31 20.99
N SER A 10 -15.65 -4.07 20.63
CA SER A 10 -15.06 -3.32 19.53
C SER A 10 -13.67 -2.81 19.93
N VAL A 11 -12.65 -3.24 19.19
CA VAL A 11 -11.26 -2.74 19.26
C VAL A 11 -11.17 -1.26 18.83
N ILE A 12 -12.25 -0.64 18.36
CA ILE A 12 -12.26 0.70 17.76
C ILE A 12 -13.28 1.60 18.48
N PRO A 13 -12.85 2.74 19.09
CA PRO A 13 -13.77 3.65 19.75
C PRO A 13 -14.60 4.43 18.71
N LEU A 14 -15.90 4.58 18.95
CA LEU A 14 -16.86 5.32 18.10
C LEU A 14 -16.72 6.84 18.26
N ARG A 15 -15.51 7.35 18.06
CA ARG A 15 -15.15 8.77 18.15
C ARG A 15 -14.07 9.11 17.13
N PRO A 16 -13.84 10.39 16.81
CA PRO A 16 -12.67 10.79 16.04
C PRO A 16 -11.40 10.20 16.67
N LEU A 17 -10.64 9.46 15.87
CA LEU A 17 -9.50 8.67 16.38
C LEU A 17 -8.31 9.59 16.64
N SER A 18 -7.52 9.29 17.67
CA SER A 18 -6.18 9.88 17.82
C SER A 18 -5.14 9.08 17.01
N LEU A 19 -3.94 9.64 16.83
CA LEU A 19 -2.82 8.93 16.19
C LEU A 19 -2.53 7.60 16.91
N THR A 20 -2.51 7.64 18.24
CA THR A 20 -2.28 6.46 19.09
C THR A 20 -3.38 5.42 18.92
N ASP A 21 -4.65 5.83 18.81
CA ASP A 21 -5.76 4.90 18.55
C ASP A 21 -5.60 4.20 17.20
N ILE A 22 -5.16 4.93 16.17
CA ILE A 22 -4.93 4.37 14.81
C ILE A 22 -3.81 3.33 14.84
N PHE A 23 -2.67 3.66 15.45
CA PHE A 23 -1.51 2.76 15.48
C PHE A 23 -1.76 1.54 16.36
N ASN A 24 -2.31 1.74 17.56
CA ASN A 24 -2.66 0.63 18.46
C ASN A 24 -3.77 -0.24 17.86
N GLY A 25 -4.76 0.36 17.21
CA GLY A 25 -5.82 -0.37 16.51
C GLY A 25 -5.28 -1.24 15.37
N ALA A 26 -4.36 -0.69 14.56
CA ALA A 26 -3.71 -1.44 13.48
C ALA A 26 -2.92 -2.65 14.02
N VAL A 27 -2.15 -2.48 15.10
CA VAL A 27 -1.39 -3.58 15.73
C VAL A 27 -2.30 -4.59 16.42
N ALA A 28 -3.32 -4.13 17.16
CA ALA A 28 -4.28 -4.99 17.84
C ALA A 28 -5.04 -5.88 16.86
N TYR A 29 -5.38 -5.35 15.68
CA TYR A 29 -6.01 -6.11 14.61
C TYR A 29 -5.14 -7.29 14.14
N VAL A 30 -3.85 -7.05 13.87
CA VAL A 30 -2.92 -8.10 13.46
C VAL A 30 -2.76 -9.16 14.55
N ARG A 31 -2.68 -8.73 15.81
CA ARG A 31 -2.51 -9.63 16.97
C ARG A 31 -3.75 -10.47 17.29
N THR A 32 -4.95 -9.94 17.05
CA THR A 32 -6.20 -10.65 17.34
C THR A 32 -6.55 -11.69 16.27
N ASN A 33 -6.14 -11.46 15.02
CA ASN A 33 -6.45 -12.34 13.89
C ASN A 33 -5.22 -12.68 13.03
N PRO A 34 -4.13 -13.25 13.59
CA PRO A 34 -2.86 -13.42 12.88
C PRO A 34 -2.99 -14.37 11.68
N LYS A 35 -3.77 -15.45 11.80
CA LYS A 35 -3.96 -16.41 10.70
C LYS A 35 -4.64 -15.79 9.48
N ALA A 36 -5.66 -14.95 9.70
CA ALA A 36 -6.40 -14.29 8.63
C ALA A 36 -5.58 -13.16 7.98
N THR A 37 -4.85 -12.41 8.81
CA THR A 37 -4.11 -11.22 8.36
C THR A 37 -2.76 -11.57 7.74
N LEU A 38 -1.90 -12.28 8.48
CA LEU A 38 -0.59 -12.70 7.98
C LEU A 38 -0.73 -13.81 6.95
N GLY A 39 -1.65 -14.77 7.13
CA GLY A 39 -1.84 -15.85 6.16
C GLY A 39 -2.25 -15.32 4.77
N LEU A 40 -3.19 -14.38 4.71
CA LEU A 40 -3.53 -13.75 3.44
C LEU A 40 -2.40 -12.86 2.92
N ALA A 41 -1.77 -12.06 3.78
CA ALA A 41 -0.64 -11.23 3.38
C ALA A 41 0.45 -12.09 2.73
N THR A 42 0.76 -13.26 3.30
CA THR A 42 1.69 -14.23 2.74
C THR A 42 1.27 -14.70 1.36
N VAL A 43 0.02 -15.14 1.17
CA VAL A 43 -0.46 -15.62 -0.14
C VAL A 43 -0.36 -14.51 -1.18
N VAL A 44 -0.83 -13.31 -0.85
CA VAL A 44 -0.84 -12.17 -1.77
C VAL A 44 0.58 -11.71 -2.10
N VAL A 45 1.43 -11.55 -1.08
CA VAL A 45 2.83 -11.14 -1.28
C VAL A 45 3.59 -12.18 -2.09
N LEU A 46 3.52 -13.46 -1.75
CA LEU A 46 4.23 -14.51 -2.48
C LEU A 46 3.74 -14.63 -3.93
N ALA A 47 2.43 -14.64 -4.18
CA ALA A 47 1.89 -14.68 -5.54
C ALA A 47 2.41 -13.50 -6.36
N SER A 48 2.45 -12.31 -5.74
CA SER A 48 2.89 -11.11 -6.41
C SER A 48 4.41 -11.06 -6.63
N GLN A 49 5.20 -11.61 -5.69
CA GLN A 49 6.65 -11.77 -5.84
C GLN A 49 6.99 -12.77 -6.96
N ILE A 50 6.24 -13.87 -7.09
CA ILE A 50 6.41 -14.82 -8.19
C ILE A 50 6.14 -14.15 -9.54
N ILE A 51 5.07 -13.36 -9.64
CA ILE A 51 4.75 -12.58 -10.85
C ILE A 51 5.87 -11.57 -11.14
N ALA A 52 6.35 -10.85 -10.13
CA ALA A 52 7.43 -9.89 -10.27
C ALA A 52 8.72 -10.55 -10.76
N LEU A 53 9.12 -11.67 -10.17
CA LEU A 53 10.29 -12.45 -10.58
C LEU A 53 10.16 -12.96 -12.01
N ALA A 54 8.99 -13.50 -12.39
CA ALA A 54 8.76 -13.95 -13.77
C ALA A 54 8.90 -12.80 -14.79
N LEU A 55 8.40 -11.61 -14.44
CA LEU A 55 8.52 -10.40 -15.27
C LEU A 55 9.91 -9.78 -15.27
N GLN A 56 10.77 -10.08 -14.28
CA GLN A 56 12.15 -9.59 -14.22
C GLN A 56 13.13 -10.54 -14.92
N VAL A 57 13.00 -11.86 -14.69
CA VAL A 57 13.93 -12.86 -15.23
C VAL A 57 13.76 -13.05 -16.74
N GLY A 58 12.52 -13.01 -17.24
CA GLY A 58 12.24 -13.17 -18.68
C GLY A 58 12.97 -12.14 -19.56
N PRO A 59 12.82 -10.83 -19.31
CA PRO A 59 13.50 -9.79 -20.09
C PRO A 59 15.03 -9.81 -19.95
N LEU A 60 15.56 -10.02 -18.74
CA LEU A 60 17.03 -10.08 -18.52
C LEU A 60 17.67 -11.27 -19.25
N SER A 61 16.99 -12.42 -19.27
CA SER A 61 17.46 -13.60 -20.00
C SER A 61 17.30 -13.44 -21.52
N ALA A 62 16.24 -12.80 -21.98
CA ALA A 62 16.01 -12.53 -23.40
C ALA A 62 17.00 -11.52 -24.01
N LEU A 63 17.53 -10.60 -23.20
CA LEU A 63 18.52 -9.59 -23.63
C LEU A 63 19.97 -10.10 -23.54
N GLY A 64 20.22 -11.29 -22.99
CA GLY A 64 21.58 -11.79 -22.75
C GLY A 64 22.36 -11.02 -21.68
N GLU A 65 21.76 -9.99 -21.07
CA GLU A 65 22.40 -9.11 -20.07
C GLU A 65 22.39 -9.69 -18.65
N PHE A 66 21.85 -10.89 -18.47
CA PHE A 66 21.88 -11.57 -17.18
C PHE A 66 23.33 -11.83 -16.75
N ASP A 67 24.22 -12.20 -17.67
CA ASP A 67 25.61 -12.54 -17.37
C ASP A 67 26.48 -11.29 -17.15
N SER A 68 26.30 -10.23 -17.95
CA SER A 68 27.02 -8.95 -17.80
C SER A 68 26.75 -8.25 -16.46
N THR A 69 25.51 -8.34 -15.96
CA THR A 69 25.13 -7.78 -14.65
C THR A 69 25.79 -8.53 -13.49
N LEU A 70 25.97 -9.85 -13.59
CA LEU A 70 26.63 -10.67 -12.57
C LEU A 70 28.17 -10.46 -12.57
N GLN A 71 28.73 -10.03 -13.70
CA GLN A 71 30.18 -9.80 -13.87
C GLN A 71 30.65 -8.41 -13.41
N GLY A 72 29.74 -7.55 -12.92
CA GLY A 72 30.10 -6.26 -12.32
C GLY A 72 30.46 -5.17 -13.32
N GLU A 73 30.07 -5.32 -14.58
CA GLU A 73 30.25 -4.32 -15.62
C GLU A 73 29.38 -3.09 -15.35
N ALA A 74 29.78 -1.92 -15.86
CA ALA A 74 28.98 -0.71 -15.72
C ALA A 74 27.58 -0.98 -16.32
N PRO A 75 26.49 -0.75 -15.56
CA PRO A 75 25.16 -1.17 -15.98
C PRO A 75 24.78 -0.45 -17.28
N SER A 76 24.42 -1.23 -18.30
CA SER A 76 23.97 -0.69 -19.57
C SER A 76 22.66 0.07 -19.38
N ALA A 77 22.29 0.92 -20.36
CA ALA A 77 20.96 1.55 -20.35
C ALA A 77 19.83 0.50 -20.35
N GLY A 78 20.05 -0.68 -20.96
CA GLY A 78 19.14 -1.82 -20.92
C GLY A 78 19.00 -2.39 -19.50
N THR A 79 20.11 -2.61 -18.82
CA THR A 79 20.14 -3.16 -17.45
C THR A 79 19.47 -2.21 -16.46
N VAL A 80 19.74 -0.90 -16.57
CA VAL A 80 19.06 0.13 -15.76
C VAL A 80 17.55 0.14 -16.03
N ALA A 81 17.14 0.01 -17.29
CA ALA A 81 15.73 -0.05 -17.66
C ALA A 81 15.03 -1.29 -17.08
N VAL A 82 15.69 -2.47 -17.11
CA VAL A 82 15.11 -3.69 -16.57
C VAL A 82 15.05 -3.66 -15.03
N PHE A 83 16.07 -3.13 -14.36
CA PHE A 83 16.03 -2.92 -12.91
C PHE A 83 14.93 -1.95 -12.51
N ALA A 84 14.79 -0.82 -13.22
CA ALA A 84 13.72 0.15 -13.01
C ALA A 84 12.34 -0.47 -13.25
N ALA A 85 12.19 -1.32 -14.28
CA ALA A 85 10.97 -2.06 -14.54
C ALA A 85 10.66 -3.06 -13.40
N GLY A 86 11.67 -3.75 -12.88
CA GLY A 86 11.53 -4.66 -11.74
C GLY A 86 11.07 -3.94 -10.47
N ALA A 87 11.70 -2.79 -10.16
CA ALA A 87 11.31 -1.93 -9.05
C ALA A 87 9.88 -1.39 -9.22
N PHE A 88 9.52 -0.97 -10.44
CA PHE A 88 8.17 -0.52 -10.77
C PHE A 88 7.13 -1.63 -10.57
N VAL A 89 7.39 -2.84 -11.06
CA VAL A 89 6.51 -4.01 -10.83
C VAL A 89 6.39 -4.29 -9.33
N GLY A 90 7.48 -4.22 -8.57
CA GLY A 90 7.47 -4.34 -7.11
C GLY A 90 6.55 -3.32 -6.44
N ILE A 91 6.60 -2.05 -6.86
CA ILE A 91 5.71 -0.98 -6.38
C ILE A 91 4.25 -1.30 -6.70
N VAL A 92 3.94 -1.74 -7.93
CA VAL A 92 2.57 -2.11 -8.35
C VAL A 92 2.04 -3.25 -7.49
N VAL A 93 2.87 -4.28 -7.28
CA VAL A 93 2.57 -5.44 -6.45
C VAL A 93 2.30 -5.04 -5.00
N THR A 94 3.17 -4.24 -4.39
CA THR A 94 2.99 -3.77 -3.00
C THR A 94 1.74 -2.91 -2.88
N THR A 95 1.46 -2.07 -3.88
CA THR A 95 0.25 -1.25 -3.94
C THR A 95 -0.99 -2.13 -4.01
N LEU A 96 -1.03 -3.11 -4.92
CA LEU A 96 -2.11 -4.09 -5.03
C LEU A 96 -2.34 -4.85 -3.73
N ALA A 97 -1.28 -5.36 -3.11
CA ALA A 97 -1.37 -6.05 -1.82
C ALA A 97 -1.98 -5.12 -0.76
N SER A 98 -1.50 -3.88 -0.67
CA SER A 98 -2.06 -2.89 0.26
C SER A 98 -3.53 -2.59 -0.01
N LEU A 99 -3.96 -2.54 -1.28
CA LEU A 99 -5.36 -2.31 -1.64
C LEU A 99 -6.26 -3.48 -1.28
N LEU A 100 -5.80 -4.72 -1.55
CA LEU A 100 -6.55 -5.93 -1.21
C LEU A 100 -6.70 -6.07 0.30
N LEU A 101 -5.60 -5.89 1.04
CA LEU A 101 -5.62 -5.94 2.49
C LEU A 101 -6.47 -4.81 3.08
N SER A 102 -6.37 -3.58 2.55
CA SER A 102 -7.21 -2.46 2.97
C SER A 102 -8.69 -2.74 2.70
N GLY A 103 -9.04 -3.24 1.51
CA GLY A 103 -10.41 -3.61 1.15
C GLY A 103 -10.99 -4.68 2.08
N MET A 104 -10.21 -5.71 2.39
CA MET A 104 -10.65 -6.72 3.36
C MET A 104 -10.80 -6.20 4.77
N LEU A 105 -9.85 -5.38 5.22
CA LEU A 105 -9.84 -4.84 6.58
C LEU A 105 -11.01 -3.88 6.79
N THR A 106 -11.41 -3.19 5.72
CA THR A 106 -12.63 -2.39 5.71
C THR A 106 -13.90 -3.24 5.90
N VAL A 107 -13.97 -4.41 5.25
CA VAL A 107 -15.07 -5.37 5.42
C VAL A 107 -15.12 -5.90 6.86
N VAL A 108 -13.95 -6.16 7.46
CA VAL A 108 -13.85 -6.63 8.85
C VAL A 108 -14.22 -5.53 9.86
N ILE A 109 -13.74 -4.30 9.67
CA ILE A 109 -14.04 -3.16 10.55
C ILE A 109 -15.54 -2.84 10.56
N GLY A 110 -16.21 -2.91 9.39
CA GLY A 110 -17.65 -2.67 9.29
C GLY A 110 -18.48 -3.60 10.19
N ARG A 111 -18.06 -4.86 10.35
CA ARG A 111 -18.80 -5.88 11.12
C ARG A 111 -18.29 -6.04 12.56
N SER A 112 -17.02 -5.74 12.83
CA SER A 112 -16.47 -5.72 14.20
C SER A 112 -17.06 -4.60 15.05
N VAL A 113 -17.49 -3.49 14.45
CA VAL A 113 -18.21 -2.41 15.14
C VAL A 113 -19.56 -2.88 15.72
N PHE A 114 -20.17 -3.90 15.12
CA PHE A 114 -21.44 -4.48 15.57
C PHE A 114 -21.28 -5.86 16.26
N GLY A 115 -20.06 -6.23 16.64
CA GLY A 115 -19.78 -7.48 17.36
C GLY A 115 -19.81 -8.76 16.52
N GLY A 116 -19.89 -8.65 15.19
CA GLY A 116 -19.84 -9.81 14.28
C GLY A 116 -18.41 -10.15 13.84
N THR A 117 -18.05 -11.43 13.81
CA THR A 117 -16.83 -11.93 13.15
C THR A 117 -17.15 -12.31 11.69
N ILE A 118 -16.23 -12.02 10.77
CA ILE A 118 -16.32 -12.43 9.36
C ILE A 118 -15.23 -13.46 9.09
N THR A 119 -15.57 -14.53 8.40
CA THR A 119 -14.59 -15.53 7.93
C THR A 119 -13.84 -15.02 6.69
N VAL A 120 -12.58 -15.44 6.50
CA VAL A 120 -11.76 -15.02 5.33
C VAL A 120 -12.47 -15.31 4.00
N GLY A 121 -13.25 -16.39 3.92
CA GLY A 121 -14.03 -16.76 2.73
C GLY A 121 -15.17 -15.78 2.43
N GLU A 122 -15.90 -15.31 3.43
CA GLU A 122 -16.95 -14.29 3.26
C GLU A 122 -16.37 -12.94 2.81
N ALA A 123 -15.21 -12.55 3.35
CA ALA A 123 -14.51 -11.34 2.93
C ALA A 123 -14.07 -11.43 1.45
N TRP A 124 -13.55 -12.59 1.04
CA TRP A 124 -13.16 -12.84 -0.35
C TRP A 124 -14.34 -12.81 -1.34
N GLN A 125 -15.48 -13.42 -0.97
CA GLN A 125 -16.67 -13.43 -1.83
C GLN A 125 -17.23 -12.03 -2.11
N ARG A 126 -17.11 -11.11 -1.14
CA ARG A 126 -17.51 -9.70 -1.32
C ARG A 126 -16.47 -8.92 -2.14
N LEU A 127 -15.19 -9.21 -1.95
CA LEU A 127 -14.10 -8.51 -2.66
C LEU A 127 -13.99 -8.93 -4.14
N ARG A 128 -14.23 -10.22 -4.47
CA ARG A 128 -13.97 -10.78 -5.81
C ARG A 128 -14.69 -10.03 -6.94
N GLY A 129 -15.92 -9.57 -6.69
CA GLY A 129 -16.70 -8.82 -7.69
C GLY A 129 -16.16 -7.42 -7.99
N ARG A 130 -15.28 -6.90 -7.13
CA ARG A 130 -14.67 -5.57 -7.25
C ARG A 130 -13.17 -5.63 -7.57
N LEU A 131 -12.58 -6.82 -7.64
CA LEU A 131 -11.20 -7.00 -8.09
C LEU A 131 -10.92 -6.32 -9.43
N PRO A 132 -11.78 -6.37 -10.46
CA PRO A 132 -11.50 -5.70 -11.73
C PRO A 132 -11.37 -4.18 -11.58
N ALA A 133 -12.18 -3.56 -10.71
CA ALA A 133 -12.12 -2.12 -10.47
C ALA A 133 -10.89 -1.72 -9.66
N LEU A 134 -10.49 -2.55 -8.67
CA LEU A 134 -9.27 -2.35 -7.89
C LEU A 134 -8.03 -2.53 -8.76
N VAL A 135 -7.99 -3.59 -9.57
CA VAL A 135 -6.93 -3.83 -10.56
C VAL A 135 -6.89 -2.67 -11.55
N GLY A 136 -8.03 -2.24 -12.10
CA GLY A 136 -8.12 -1.09 -12.98
C GLY A 136 -7.55 0.20 -12.36
N LEU A 137 -7.90 0.49 -11.10
CA LEU A 137 -7.33 1.63 -10.38
C LEU A 137 -5.82 1.50 -10.21
N THR A 138 -5.31 0.34 -9.79
CA THR A 138 -3.85 0.14 -9.62
C THR A 138 -3.10 0.23 -10.93
N VAL A 139 -3.65 -0.32 -12.03
CA VAL A 139 -3.04 -0.23 -13.36
C VAL A 139 -3.01 1.23 -13.81
N LEU A 140 -4.08 2.00 -13.58
CA LEU A 140 -4.08 3.44 -13.89
C LEU A 140 -3.04 4.20 -13.06
N GLN A 141 -2.93 3.93 -11.76
CA GLN A 141 -1.92 4.54 -10.90
C GLN A 141 -0.50 4.16 -11.33
N ALA A 142 -0.29 2.89 -11.68
CA ALA A 142 0.96 2.38 -12.20
C ALA A 142 1.34 3.10 -13.50
N LEU A 143 0.44 3.11 -14.49
CA LEU A 143 0.68 3.77 -15.77
C LEU A 143 0.98 5.25 -15.60
N ALA A 144 0.22 5.95 -14.76
CA ALA A 144 0.48 7.36 -14.46
C ALA A 144 1.90 7.56 -13.86
N LEU A 145 2.28 6.72 -12.89
CA LEU A 145 3.62 6.77 -12.29
C LEU A 145 4.71 6.43 -13.32
N GLY A 146 4.48 5.43 -14.17
CA GLY A 146 5.40 5.02 -15.22
C GLY A 146 5.62 6.13 -16.25
N VAL A 147 4.55 6.82 -16.67
CA VAL A 147 4.63 7.98 -17.56
C VAL A 147 5.44 9.10 -16.92
N VAL A 148 5.21 9.41 -15.64
CA VAL A 148 5.96 10.44 -14.91
C VAL A 148 7.43 10.08 -14.81
N ILE A 149 7.78 8.86 -14.37
CA ILE A 149 9.17 8.39 -14.26
C ILE A 149 9.87 8.42 -15.62
N THR A 150 9.20 7.93 -16.67
CA THR A 150 9.74 7.92 -18.03
C THR A 150 9.98 9.34 -18.53
N SER A 151 9.01 10.24 -18.34
CA SER A 151 9.12 11.64 -18.76
C SER A 151 10.29 12.34 -18.04
N VAL A 152 10.42 12.16 -16.73
CA VAL A 152 11.53 12.72 -15.95
C VAL A 152 12.86 12.17 -16.44
N THR A 153 12.97 10.85 -16.61
CA THR A 153 14.20 10.21 -17.11
C THR A 153 14.59 10.73 -18.48
N LEU A 154 13.64 10.86 -19.42
CA LEU A 154 13.89 11.40 -20.75
C LEU A 154 14.42 12.85 -20.69
N VAL A 155 13.83 13.68 -19.83
CA VAL A 155 14.29 15.06 -19.63
C VAL A 155 15.70 15.11 -19.06
N LEU A 156 16.04 14.25 -18.09
CA LEU A 156 17.37 14.16 -17.50
C LEU A 156 18.43 13.72 -18.52
N VAL A 157 18.11 12.68 -19.30
CA VAL A 157 19.01 12.16 -20.34
C VAL A 157 19.24 13.21 -21.42
N ALA A 158 18.18 13.88 -21.89
CA ALA A 158 18.31 14.96 -22.87
C ALA A 158 19.13 16.14 -22.34
N ALA A 159 18.92 16.55 -21.09
CA ALA A 159 19.69 17.62 -20.46
C ALA A 159 21.18 17.27 -20.35
N GLY A 160 21.50 16.02 -19.98
CA GLY A 160 22.86 15.51 -19.93
C GLY A 160 23.53 15.43 -21.30
N ALA A 161 22.78 15.03 -22.34
CA ALA A 161 23.30 14.95 -23.70
C ALA A 161 23.63 16.34 -24.29
N ILE A 162 22.85 17.37 -23.96
CA ILE A 162 23.02 18.73 -24.51
C ILE A 162 24.03 19.55 -23.69
N GLY A 163 23.93 19.53 -22.36
CA GLY A 163 24.66 20.43 -21.48
C GLY A 163 25.64 19.74 -20.52
N GLY A 164 25.86 18.44 -20.67
CA GLY A 164 26.73 17.65 -19.80
C GLY A 164 26.18 17.44 -18.38
N ALA A 165 27.01 16.86 -17.52
CA ALA A 165 26.62 16.44 -16.17
C ALA A 165 26.12 17.61 -15.29
N LEU A 166 26.70 18.81 -15.43
CA LEU A 166 26.29 19.97 -14.64
C LEU A 166 24.88 20.45 -15.02
N ALA A 167 24.54 20.47 -16.32
CA ALA A 167 23.19 20.83 -16.77
C ALA A 167 22.15 19.78 -16.34
N ALA A 168 22.50 18.49 -16.45
CA ALA A 168 21.65 17.40 -15.96
C ALA A 168 21.38 17.51 -14.45
N PHE A 169 22.38 17.91 -13.66
CA PHE A 169 22.21 18.10 -12.22
C PHE A 169 21.35 19.32 -11.90
N LEU A 170 21.64 20.48 -12.50
CA LEU A 170 20.93 21.73 -12.23
C LEU A 170 19.45 21.68 -12.63
N LEU A 171 19.14 21.01 -13.73
CA LEU A 171 17.75 20.76 -14.15
C LEU A 171 17.14 19.60 -13.37
N GLY A 172 17.93 18.57 -13.10
CA GLY A 172 17.44 17.30 -12.61
C GLY A 172 17.09 17.27 -11.14
N ALA A 173 17.93 17.87 -10.29
CA ALA A 173 17.67 17.96 -8.86
C ALA A 173 16.29 18.60 -8.55
N PRO A 174 15.92 19.78 -9.09
CA PRO A 174 14.61 20.36 -8.83
C PRO A 174 13.48 19.56 -9.48
N LEU A 175 13.69 19.01 -10.69
CA LEU A 175 12.67 18.20 -11.36
C LEU A 175 12.33 16.92 -10.57
N VAL A 176 13.34 16.21 -10.07
CA VAL A 176 13.17 15.04 -9.22
C VAL A 176 12.46 15.42 -7.93
N LEU A 177 12.84 16.54 -7.30
CA LEU A 177 12.18 17.01 -6.08
C LEU A 177 10.69 17.32 -6.31
N VAL A 178 10.35 18.06 -7.37
CA VAL A 178 8.95 18.34 -7.76
C VAL A 178 8.19 17.05 -8.03
N THR A 179 8.83 16.08 -8.69
CA THR A 179 8.24 14.77 -8.96
C THR A 179 7.95 14.02 -7.68
N VAL A 180 8.89 13.96 -6.74
CA VAL A 180 8.71 13.30 -5.44
C VAL A 180 7.56 13.96 -4.66
N VAL A 181 7.53 15.28 -4.59
CA VAL A 181 6.44 16.03 -3.94
C VAL A 181 5.09 15.74 -4.61
N GLY A 182 5.05 15.72 -5.94
CA GLY A 182 3.86 15.41 -6.72
C GLY A 182 3.35 13.98 -6.46
N VAL A 183 4.25 12.99 -6.46
CA VAL A 183 3.91 11.59 -6.17
C VAL A 183 3.37 11.44 -4.75
N LEU A 184 4.00 12.09 -3.76
CA LEU A 184 3.52 12.06 -2.37
C LEU A 184 2.14 12.70 -2.23
N TYR A 185 1.92 13.85 -2.89
CA TYR A 185 0.63 14.53 -2.89
C TYR A 185 -0.47 13.66 -3.50
N VAL A 186 -0.23 13.12 -4.70
CA VAL A 186 -1.19 12.25 -5.42
C VAL A 186 -1.47 10.98 -4.62
N SER A 187 -0.45 10.34 -4.04
CA SER A 187 -0.61 9.14 -3.21
C SER A 187 -1.48 9.42 -1.99
N THR A 188 -1.29 10.57 -1.34
CA THR A 188 -2.09 10.98 -0.18
C THR A 188 -3.54 11.26 -0.57
N VAL A 189 -3.76 11.95 -1.69
CA VAL A 189 -5.10 12.26 -2.21
C VAL A 189 -5.86 10.99 -2.61
N LEU A 190 -5.17 10.00 -3.17
CA LEU A 190 -5.75 8.74 -3.64
C LEU A 190 -5.86 7.68 -2.55
N LEU A 191 -5.38 7.96 -1.34
CA LEU A 191 -5.28 6.99 -0.24
C LEU A 191 -6.61 6.29 0.09
N PHE A 192 -7.74 6.98 -0.08
CA PHE A 192 -9.07 6.45 0.23
C PHE A 192 -9.87 5.97 -0.98
N ALA A 193 -9.39 6.19 -2.21
CA ALA A 193 -10.08 5.74 -3.42
C ALA A 193 -10.39 4.22 -3.42
N PRO A 194 -9.48 3.34 -2.97
CA PRO A 194 -9.75 1.89 -2.88
C PRO A 194 -10.90 1.57 -1.91
N ALA A 195 -10.92 2.20 -0.74
CA ALA A 195 -11.98 2.01 0.26
C ALA A 195 -13.34 2.50 -0.26
N VAL A 196 -13.35 3.61 -1.01
CA VAL A 196 -14.57 4.14 -1.65
C VAL A 196 -15.09 3.21 -2.74
N ILE A 197 -14.22 2.61 -3.57
CA ILE A 197 -14.63 1.63 -4.61
C ILE A 197 -15.31 0.42 -3.95
N VAL A 198 -14.73 -0.10 -2.88
CA VAL A 198 -15.21 -1.32 -2.21
C VAL A 198 -16.48 -1.05 -1.39
N LEU A 199 -16.53 0.06 -0.65
CA LEU A 199 -17.64 0.33 0.27
C LEU A 199 -18.78 1.14 -0.33
N GLU A 200 -18.47 2.19 -1.09
CA GLU A 200 -19.50 3.07 -1.67
C GLU A 200 -20.01 2.55 -3.02
N HIS A 201 -19.46 1.43 -3.51
CA HIS A 201 -19.80 0.81 -4.80
C HIS A 201 -19.68 1.78 -5.99
N ARG A 202 -18.75 2.73 -5.90
CA ARG A 202 -18.55 3.78 -6.91
C ARG A 202 -17.54 3.37 -7.99
N GLY A 203 -17.75 3.90 -9.20
CA GLY A 203 -16.81 3.78 -10.30
C GLY A 203 -15.49 4.53 -10.01
N ILE A 204 -14.43 4.18 -10.74
CA ILE A 204 -13.05 4.64 -10.49
C ILE A 204 -12.97 6.17 -10.38
N VAL A 205 -13.53 6.91 -11.35
CA VAL A 205 -13.47 8.38 -11.39
C VAL A 205 -14.21 9.02 -10.21
N ALA A 206 -15.41 8.52 -9.90
CA ALA A 206 -16.20 9.01 -8.76
C ALA A 206 -15.50 8.75 -7.42
N SER A 207 -14.80 7.61 -7.31
CA SER A 207 -14.02 7.24 -6.13
C SER A 207 -12.80 8.15 -5.93
N ILE A 208 -12.12 8.56 -7.00
CA ILE A 208 -11.02 9.52 -6.95
C ILE A 208 -11.52 10.89 -6.46
N GLY A 209 -12.60 11.41 -7.06
CA GLY A 209 -13.20 12.67 -6.64
C GLY A 209 -13.62 12.66 -5.16
N ARG A 210 -14.23 11.55 -4.71
CA ARG A 210 -14.59 11.37 -3.30
C ARG A 210 -13.36 11.34 -2.39
N SER A 211 -12.33 10.56 -2.73
CA SER A 211 -11.08 10.49 -1.98
C SER A 211 -10.46 11.88 -1.81
N PHE A 212 -10.41 12.67 -2.88
CA PHE A 212 -9.93 14.05 -2.83
C PHE A 212 -10.73 14.92 -1.85
N THR A 213 -12.07 14.86 -1.88
CA THR A 213 -12.91 15.63 -0.95
C THR A 213 -12.67 15.25 0.51
N LEU A 214 -12.42 13.97 0.79
CA LEU A 214 -12.14 13.47 2.13
C LEU A 214 -10.76 13.92 2.62
N VAL A 215 -9.73 13.90 1.78
CA VAL A 215 -8.36 14.25 2.17
C VAL A 215 -8.18 15.77 2.29
N LYS A 216 -8.73 16.56 1.36
CA LYS A 216 -8.45 18.01 1.21
C LYS A 216 -8.60 18.81 2.51
N LYS A 217 -9.62 18.50 3.33
CA LYS A 217 -9.91 19.27 4.56
C LYS A 217 -8.88 19.07 5.69
N ASP A 218 -8.21 17.92 5.73
CA ASP A 218 -7.22 17.60 6.77
C ASP A 218 -5.99 16.91 6.18
N PHE A 219 -5.51 17.43 5.05
CA PHE A 219 -4.43 16.85 4.26
C PHE A 219 -3.20 16.57 5.13
N TRP A 220 -2.74 17.55 5.90
CA TRP A 220 -1.53 17.45 6.74
C TRP A 220 -1.59 16.34 7.78
N ARG A 221 -2.78 16.11 8.34
CA ARG A 221 -3.00 15.05 9.32
C ARG A 221 -2.98 13.68 8.64
N VAL A 222 -3.66 13.53 7.50
CA VAL A 222 -3.65 12.28 6.72
C VAL A 222 -2.23 11.97 6.24
N PHE A 223 -1.57 12.95 5.65
CA PHE A 223 -0.19 12.86 5.18
C PHE A 223 0.76 12.47 6.30
N GLY A 224 0.75 13.21 7.42
CA GLY A 224 1.67 12.97 8.53
C GLY A 224 1.50 11.58 9.17
N ILE A 225 0.25 11.13 9.39
CA ILE A 225 -0.03 9.80 9.96
C ILE A 225 0.36 8.70 8.97
N TRP A 226 0.06 8.88 7.68
CA TRP A 226 0.42 7.92 6.64
C TRP A 226 1.95 7.80 6.48
N VAL A 227 2.66 8.93 6.38
CA VAL A 227 4.13 8.95 6.30
C VAL A 227 4.75 8.32 7.55
N LEU A 228 4.25 8.65 8.73
CA LEU A 228 4.75 8.04 9.97
C LEU A 228 4.56 6.53 9.95
N ALA A 229 3.40 6.04 9.50
CA ALA A 229 3.13 4.62 9.39
C ALA A 229 4.05 3.95 8.35
N THR A 230 4.31 4.61 7.22
CA THR A 230 5.28 4.15 6.22
C THR A 230 6.69 4.08 6.79
N ILE A 231 7.13 5.06 7.57
CA ILE A 231 8.44 5.04 8.23
C ILE A 231 8.53 3.89 9.23
N VAL A 232 7.51 3.71 10.08
CA VAL A 232 7.47 2.60 11.05
C VAL A 232 7.47 1.25 10.33
N ALA A 233 6.65 1.08 9.28
CA ALA A 233 6.64 -0.11 8.46
C ALA A 233 8.00 -0.36 7.80
N ALA A 234 8.65 0.68 7.27
CA ALA A 234 9.98 0.56 6.67
C ALA A 234 11.00 0.09 7.71
N VAL A 235 11.06 0.69 8.89
CA VAL A 235 11.99 0.28 9.96
C VAL A 235 11.77 -1.19 10.36
N ILE A 236 10.51 -1.63 10.48
CA ILE A 236 10.18 -3.03 10.78
C ILE A 236 10.63 -3.95 9.63
N ALA A 237 10.33 -3.59 8.38
CA ALA A 237 10.73 -4.38 7.21
C ALA A 237 12.26 -4.49 7.10
N TRP A 238 12.98 -3.40 7.34
CA TRP A 238 14.44 -3.39 7.38
C TRP A 238 14.98 -4.27 8.50
N GLY A 239 14.43 -4.18 9.71
CA GLY A 239 14.85 -5.01 10.84
C GLY A 239 14.64 -6.51 10.60
N VAL A 240 13.49 -6.87 10.03
CA VAL A 240 13.14 -8.28 9.74
C VAL A 240 13.91 -8.81 8.53
N GLY A 241 14.12 -7.99 7.50
CA GLY A 241 14.83 -8.36 6.28
C GLY A 241 16.35 -8.31 6.39
N ALA A 242 16.90 -7.56 7.36
CA ALA A 242 18.34 -7.36 7.57
C ALA A 242 19.17 -8.66 7.54
N PRO A 243 18.86 -9.74 8.29
CA PRO A 243 19.69 -10.94 8.27
C PRO A 243 19.78 -11.59 6.89
N PHE A 244 18.70 -11.53 6.11
CA PHE A 244 18.65 -12.09 4.75
C PHE A 244 19.42 -11.23 3.77
N ASN A 245 19.30 -9.90 3.86
CA ASN A 245 20.05 -8.96 3.03
C ASN A 245 21.55 -9.04 3.31
N VAL A 246 21.96 -9.11 4.59
CA VAL A 246 23.37 -9.26 4.99
C VAL A 246 23.93 -10.57 4.49
N ALA A 247 23.21 -11.67 4.67
CA ALA A 247 23.66 -12.96 4.16
C ALA A 247 23.71 -12.97 2.62
N GLY A 248 22.76 -12.31 1.94
CA GLY A 248 22.74 -12.19 0.48
C GLY A 248 23.96 -11.43 -0.04
N GLU A 249 24.32 -10.34 0.64
CA GLU A 249 25.51 -9.53 0.32
C GLU A 249 26.80 -10.31 0.57
N ILE A 250 26.93 -11.01 1.70
CA ILE A 250 28.10 -11.86 1.99
C ILE A 250 28.29 -12.92 0.90
N MET A 251 27.20 -13.55 0.45
CA MET A 251 27.26 -14.51 -0.65
C MET A 251 27.75 -13.86 -1.94
N SER A 252 27.25 -12.66 -2.27
CA SER A 252 27.67 -11.91 -3.45
C SER A 252 29.15 -11.53 -3.42
N ILE A 253 29.66 -11.10 -2.26
CA ILE A 253 31.08 -10.79 -2.07
C ILE A 253 31.92 -12.06 -2.24
N THR A 254 31.48 -13.18 -1.67
CA THR A 254 32.23 -14.46 -1.72
C THR A 254 32.28 -15.03 -3.14
N SER A 255 31.25 -14.80 -3.96
CA SER A 255 31.21 -15.21 -5.36
C SER A 255 31.90 -14.23 -6.33
N GLY A 256 32.41 -13.10 -5.85
CA GLY A 256 33.05 -12.08 -6.71
C GLY A 256 32.08 -11.29 -7.59
N GLY A 257 30.79 -11.24 -7.25
CA GLY A 257 29.75 -10.57 -8.04
C GLY A 257 28.34 -10.95 -7.58
N PRO A 258 27.27 -10.31 -8.09
CA PRO A 258 25.91 -10.68 -7.77
C PRO A 258 25.69 -12.18 -8.02
N ALA A 259 25.21 -12.90 -7.01
CA ALA A 259 25.01 -14.34 -7.06
C ALA A 259 23.52 -14.65 -7.03
N VAL A 260 23.05 -15.59 -7.85
CA VAL A 260 21.65 -16.04 -7.83
C VAL A 260 21.19 -16.43 -6.41
N PRO A 261 21.96 -17.18 -5.61
CA PRO A 261 21.59 -17.46 -4.22
C PRO A 261 21.46 -16.21 -3.34
N GLY A 262 22.33 -15.20 -3.53
CA GLY A 262 22.28 -13.95 -2.77
C GLY A 262 21.09 -13.07 -3.15
N LEU A 263 20.72 -13.04 -4.43
CA LEU A 263 19.51 -12.38 -4.93
C LEU A 263 18.24 -13.05 -4.39
N ILE A 264 18.20 -14.39 -4.38
CA ILE A 264 17.10 -15.15 -3.78
C ILE A 264 16.96 -14.79 -2.30
N LEU A 265 18.07 -14.73 -1.56
CA LEU A 265 18.03 -14.43 -0.13
C LEU A 265 17.54 -13.01 0.14
N SER A 266 17.99 -12.03 -0.66
CA SER A 266 17.49 -10.66 -0.59
C SER A 266 15.99 -10.57 -0.92
N ALA A 267 15.52 -11.29 -1.93
CA ALA A 267 14.10 -11.38 -2.28
C ALA A 267 13.26 -12.00 -1.14
N VAL A 268 13.79 -13.04 -0.48
CA VAL A 268 13.18 -13.63 0.72
C VAL A 268 13.10 -12.62 1.86
N GLY A 269 14.18 -11.88 2.14
CA GLY A 269 14.20 -10.82 3.15
C GLY A 269 13.14 -9.75 2.89
N ALA A 270 13.06 -9.28 1.64
CA ALA A 270 12.04 -8.32 1.21
C ALA A 270 10.61 -8.87 1.35
N ALA A 271 10.38 -10.13 0.94
CA ALA A 271 9.08 -10.78 1.06
C ALA A 271 8.64 -10.91 2.52
N ILE A 272 9.52 -11.36 3.41
CA ILE A 272 9.21 -11.48 4.84
C ILE A 272 8.90 -10.10 5.44
N GLY A 273 9.72 -9.08 5.12
CA GLY A 273 9.46 -7.70 5.55
C GLY A 273 8.08 -7.20 5.12
N GLN A 274 7.67 -7.46 3.87
CA GLN A 274 6.35 -7.10 3.34
C GLN A 274 5.22 -7.88 4.02
N ILE A 275 5.38 -9.18 4.24
CA ILE A 275 4.37 -10.03 4.90
C ILE A 275 4.04 -9.51 6.30
N VAL A 276 5.06 -9.07 7.04
CA VAL A 276 4.91 -8.54 8.39
C VAL A 276 4.26 -7.15 8.40
N THR A 277 4.61 -6.30 7.44
CA THR A 277 4.29 -4.86 7.48
C THR A 277 3.05 -4.48 6.67
N ALA A 278 2.63 -5.29 5.70
CA ALA A 278 1.47 -5.01 4.87
C ALA A 278 0.15 -4.94 5.67
N PRO A 279 -0.15 -5.87 6.62
CA PRO A 279 -1.36 -5.78 7.42
C PRO A 279 -1.42 -4.54 8.32
N PHE A 280 -0.28 -4.14 8.88
CA PHE A 280 -0.18 -2.92 9.68
C PHE A 280 -0.49 -1.68 8.84
N SER A 281 0.14 -1.57 7.67
CA SER A 281 -0.05 -0.43 6.76
C SER A 281 -1.50 -0.33 6.27
N ALA A 282 -2.09 -1.46 5.89
CA ALA A 282 -3.51 -1.52 5.54
C ALA A 282 -4.42 -1.11 6.71
N GLY A 283 -4.12 -1.57 7.93
CA GLY A 283 -4.86 -1.22 9.14
C GLY A 283 -4.89 0.29 9.40
N VAL A 284 -3.74 0.95 9.28
CA VAL A 284 -3.64 2.40 9.43
C VAL A 284 -4.49 3.12 8.38
N VAL A 285 -4.44 2.72 7.11
CA VAL A 285 -5.21 3.36 6.03
C VAL A 285 -6.71 3.25 6.26
N VAL A 286 -7.22 2.09 6.67
CA VAL A 286 -8.66 1.94 6.92
C VAL A 286 -9.10 2.70 8.16
N LEU A 287 -8.30 2.69 9.24
CA LEU A 287 -8.62 3.48 10.43
C LEU A 287 -8.57 4.99 10.15
N LEU A 288 -7.64 5.44 9.32
CA LEU A 288 -7.63 6.81 8.79
C LEU A 288 -8.89 7.10 7.99
N TYR A 289 -9.30 6.21 7.10
CA TYR A 289 -10.53 6.36 6.34
C TYR A 289 -11.77 6.47 7.25
N ALA A 290 -11.86 5.59 8.26
CA ALA A 290 -12.92 5.64 9.25
C ALA A 290 -12.92 6.98 10.02
N ASP A 291 -11.76 7.43 10.52
CA ASP A 291 -11.62 8.75 11.17
C ASP A 291 -12.08 9.90 10.28
N ARG A 292 -11.72 9.89 8.99
CA ARG A 292 -12.17 10.90 8.02
C ARG A 292 -13.66 10.87 7.85
N ARG A 293 -14.27 9.69 7.75
CA ARG A 293 -15.71 9.54 7.62
C ARG A 293 -16.45 10.03 8.86
N PHE A 294 -15.98 9.67 10.06
CA PHE A 294 -16.51 10.16 11.33
C PHE A 294 -16.46 11.70 11.44
N ARG A 295 -15.34 12.31 11.05
CA ARG A 295 -15.15 13.77 11.08
C ARG A 295 -15.92 14.51 9.99
N ALA A 296 -15.99 13.96 8.78
CA ALA A 296 -16.56 14.63 7.61
C ALA A 296 -18.08 14.42 7.47
N GLU A 297 -18.63 13.31 7.99
CA GLU A 297 -20.04 12.93 7.81
C GLU A 297 -20.86 12.96 9.11
N ALA A 298 -20.27 13.38 10.25
CA ALA A 298 -20.92 13.45 11.55
C ALA A 298 -21.66 12.16 11.96
N PHE A 299 -21.02 11.01 11.71
CA PHE A 299 -21.58 9.67 11.95
C PHE A 299 -21.97 9.41 13.43
N ASP A 300 -21.48 10.24 14.37
CA ASP A 300 -21.93 10.27 15.78
C ASP A 300 -23.44 10.57 15.88
N LEU A 301 -23.98 11.44 15.01
CA LEU A 301 -25.42 11.71 14.95
C LEU A 301 -26.20 10.48 14.44
N MET A 302 -25.69 9.79 13.42
CA MET A 302 -26.33 8.61 12.83
C MET A 302 -26.33 7.41 13.80
N LEU A 303 -25.26 7.21 14.56
CA LEU A 303 -25.17 6.15 15.58
C LEU A 303 -26.08 6.42 16.78
N ARG A 304 -26.25 7.69 17.20
CA ARG A 304 -27.21 8.06 18.24
C ARG A 304 -28.66 7.85 17.82
N THR A 305 -28.98 8.01 16.53
CA THR A 305 -30.31 7.69 15.98
C THR A 305 -30.50 6.20 15.65
N GLY A 306 -29.42 5.45 15.38
CA GLY A 306 -29.46 4.06 14.93
C GLY A 306 -29.32 3.01 16.04
N ALA A 307 -29.01 3.41 17.27
CA ALA A 307 -28.77 2.52 18.42
C ALA A 307 -29.98 1.63 18.85
N GLY A 308 -31.12 1.72 18.15
CA GLY A 308 -32.28 0.85 18.33
C GLY A 308 -32.63 -0.04 17.14
N ALA A 309 -31.84 -0.04 16.05
CA ALA A 309 -32.14 -0.81 14.85
C ALA A 309 -31.53 -2.23 14.89
N PRO A 310 -32.25 -3.28 14.43
CA PRO A 310 -31.72 -4.64 14.37
C PRO A 310 -30.48 -4.75 13.47
N VAL A 311 -29.59 -5.71 13.76
CA VAL A 311 -28.26 -5.86 13.13
C VAL A 311 -28.30 -5.92 11.60
N GLU A 312 -29.39 -6.44 11.02
CA GLU A 312 -29.60 -6.51 9.56
C GLU A 312 -29.85 -5.13 8.93
N ALA A 313 -30.37 -4.16 9.69
CA ALA A 313 -30.53 -2.77 9.25
C ALA A 313 -29.22 -1.98 9.32
N ALA A 314 -28.24 -2.43 10.11
CA ALA A 314 -26.91 -1.81 10.19
C ALA A 314 -26.12 -1.99 8.89
N ASP A 315 -26.29 -3.12 8.19
CA ASP A 315 -25.72 -3.34 6.85
C ASP A 315 -26.30 -2.33 5.83
N GLN A 316 -27.55 -1.87 6.01
CA GLN A 316 -28.17 -0.84 5.16
C GLN A 316 -27.77 0.60 5.50
N LEU A 317 -27.28 0.86 6.72
CA LEU A 317 -26.80 2.20 7.13
C LEU A 317 -25.49 2.60 6.44
N TRP A 318 -24.73 1.63 5.92
CA TRP A 318 -23.48 1.89 5.19
C TRP A 318 -23.69 2.23 3.71
N LEU A 319 -24.86 1.90 3.15
CA LEU A 319 -25.21 2.23 1.78
C LEU A 319 -25.70 3.69 1.70
N PRO A 320 -25.12 4.53 0.83
CA PRO A 320 -25.65 5.87 0.60
C PRO A 320 -27.09 5.77 0.11
N ARG A 321 -28.05 6.29 0.88
CA ARG A 321 -29.42 6.49 0.40
C ARG A 321 -29.42 7.71 -0.52
N TYR A 322 -29.09 7.50 -1.79
CA TYR A 322 -29.37 8.48 -2.84
C TYR A 322 -30.01 7.73 -4.01
N SER A 323 -31.33 7.85 -4.07
CA SER A 323 -32.11 7.82 -5.32
C SER A 323 -31.77 9.04 -6.17
#